data_AF-A0A928NYB2-F1
#
_entry.id   AF-A0A928NYB2-F1
#
_cell.length_a   1.000
_cell.length_b   1.000
_cell.length_c   1.000
_cell.angle_alpha   90.00
_cell.angle_beta   90.00
_cell.angle_gamma   90.00
#
_symmetry.space_group_name_H-M   'P 1'
#
loop_
_entity.id
_entity.type
_entity.pdbx_description
1 polymer ?
#
loop_
_entity_poly.entity_id
_entity_poly.type
_entity_poly.pdbx_seq_one_letter_code
_entity_poly.pdbx_strand_id
1 'polypeptide(L)'
;MMTMKKYCEENNLDQNKVFNMALARGADILPTVTAFTGYITEIKDDCIVCTNDKLKVFNREIPFSAFQRAEFGIGSGQLWLQCVVDGKDFIFCTPMPRKSWKSPAAKLLLEKIGEHTEILGMDDYNKIMGKFFWYYMIKYAF
;
A
#
# COMPACT_ATOMS: atom_id res chain seq x y z
N MET A 1 -15.12 -11.35 0.20
CA MET A 1 -13.92 -10.60 0.59
C MET A 1 -13.87 -10.63 2.08
N MET A 2 -13.03 -11.52 2.60
CA MET A 2 -12.63 -11.52 3.99
C MET A 2 -12.26 -10.09 4.42
N THR A 3 -12.67 -9.69 5.62
CA THR A 3 -12.31 -8.38 6.16
C THR A 3 -10.95 -8.49 6.83
N MET A 4 -10.17 -7.40 6.86
CA MET A 4 -8.90 -7.34 7.58
C MET A 4 -9.04 -7.77 9.05
N LYS A 5 -10.11 -7.33 9.72
CA LYS A 5 -10.40 -7.70 11.11
C LYS A 5 -10.55 -9.21 11.27
N LYS A 6 -11.41 -9.83 10.44
CA LYS A 6 -11.65 -11.27 10.46
C LYS A 6 -10.37 -12.06 10.12
N TYR A 7 -9.59 -11.59 9.14
CA TYR A 7 -8.31 -12.21 8.79
C TYR A 7 -7.32 -12.18 9.97
N CYS A 8 -7.22 -11.05 10.67
CA CYS A 8 -6.34 -10.94 11.83
C CYS A 8 -6.81 -11.84 12.98
N GLU A 9 -8.12 -11.94 13.22
CA GLU A 9 -8.70 -12.82 14.25
C GLU A 9 -8.44 -14.31 13.93
N GLU A 10 -8.67 -14.73 12.68
CA GLU A 10 -8.50 -16.13 12.25
C GLU A 10 -7.04 -16.58 12.23
N ASN A 11 -6.09 -15.65 12.02
CA ASN A 11 -4.66 -15.95 11.91
C ASN A 11 -3.84 -15.48 13.13
N ASN A 12 -4.50 -14.97 14.18
CA ASN A 12 -3.86 -14.42 15.39
C ASN A 12 -2.78 -13.35 15.08
N LEU A 13 -3.11 -12.41 14.19
CA LEU A 13 -2.21 -11.36 13.71
C LEU A 13 -2.44 -10.03 14.42
N ASP A 14 -1.35 -9.27 14.60
CA ASP A 14 -1.41 -7.87 15.04
C ASP A 14 -1.94 -6.99 13.91
N GLN A 15 -3.06 -6.28 14.15
CA GLN A 15 -3.63 -5.35 13.20
C GLN A 15 -2.69 -4.18 12.84
N ASN A 16 -1.71 -3.89 13.68
CA ASN A 16 -0.67 -2.89 13.39
C ASN A 16 0.36 -3.36 12.36
N LYS A 17 0.32 -4.63 11.95
CA LYS A 17 1.15 -5.20 10.89
C LYS A 17 0.35 -5.58 9.64
N VAL A 18 -0.94 -5.28 9.59
CA VAL A 18 -1.79 -5.62 8.46
C VAL A 18 -2.46 -4.36 7.91
N PHE A 19 -2.42 -4.18 6.60
CA PHE A 19 -3.11 -3.09 5.94
C PHE A 19 -3.92 -3.56 4.73
N ASN A 20 -5.01 -2.86 4.43
CA ASN A 20 -5.74 -3.05 3.19
C ASN A 20 -5.06 -2.25 2.09
N MET A 21 -4.59 -2.95 1.06
CA MET A 21 -3.96 -2.39 -0.13
C MET A 21 -4.98 -2.34 -1.27
N ALA A 22 -5.07 -1.24 -1.99
CA ALA A 22 -5.82 -1.15 -3.24
C ALA A 22 -4.81 -1.05 -4.40
N LEU A 23 -4.62 -2.16 -5.09
CA LEU A 23 -3.69 -2.30 -6.21
C LEU A 23 -4.33 -1.81 -7.51
N ALA A 24 -3.72 -0.83 -8.16
CA ALA A 24 -4.14 -0.32 -9.47
C ALA A 24 -3.41 -0.99 -10.63
N ARG A 25 -2.12 -1.29 -10.45
CA ARG A 25 -1.28 -1.94 -11.47
C ARG A 25 -0.32 -2.90 -10.82
N GLY A 26 -0.20 -4.09 -11.40
CA GLY A 26 0.71 -5.12 -10.90
C GLY A 26 0.38 -6.54 -11.29
N ALA A 27 -0.45 -6.78 -12.32
CA ALA A 27 -0.96 -8.10 -12.72
C ALA A 27 0.10 -9.22 -12.77
N ASP A 28 1.32 -8.89 -13.17
CA ASP A 28 2.47 -9.81 -13.27
C ASP A 28 3.01 -10.25 -11.89
N ILE A 29 2.75 -9.48 -10.84
CA ILE A 29 3.17 -9.73 -9.45
C ILE A 29 1.97 -10.21 -8.62
N LEU A 30 0.84 -9.50 -8.73
CA LEU A 30 -0.45 -9.78 -8.11
C LEU A 30 -1.57 -9.51 -9.13
N PRO A 31 -2.49 -10.46 -9.36
CA PRO A 31 -3.54 -10.30 -10.36
C PRO A 31 -4.41 -9.07 -10.09
N THR A 32 -4.67 -8.28 -11.13
CA THR A 32 -5.52 -7.08 -11.04
C THR A 32 -6.79 -7.20 -11.89
N VAL A 33 -7.90 -6.66 -11.40
CA VAL A 33 -9.12 -6.39 -12.20
C VAL A 33 -9.13 -4.93 -12.70
N THR A 34 -10.03 -4.62 -13.64
CA THR A 34 -10.05 -3.44 -14.54
C THR A 34 -9.98 -2.04 -13.91
N ALA A 35 -9.97 -1.90 -12.59
CA ALA A 35 -9.84 -0.60 -11.91
C ALA A 35 -8.91 -0.70 -10.70
N PHE A 36 -9.39 -1.35 -9.63
CA PHE A 36 -8.64 -1.53 -8.39
C PHE A 36 -8.91 -2.90 -7.81
N THR A 37 -7.87 -3.49 -7.23
CA THR A 37 -7.94 -4.81 -6.61
C THR A 37 -7.53 -4.71 -5.15
N GLY A 38 -8.46 -5.01 -4.26
CA GLY A 38 -8.20 -5.03 -2.82
C GLY A 38 -7.39 -6.26 -2.42
N TYR A 39 -6.35 -6.06 -1.61
CA TYR A 39 -5.57 -7.12 -0.97
C TYR A 39 -5.48 -6.85 0.52
N ILE A 40 -5.62 -7.89 1.33
CA ILE A 40 -5.14 -7.86 2.71
C ILE A 40 -3.64 -8.11 2.65
N THR A 41 -2.86 -7.18 3.21
CA THR A 41 -1.41 -7.23 3.13
C THR A 41 -0.83 -7.22 4.54
N GLU A 42 -0.23 -8.34 4.92
CA GLU A 42 0.54 -8.48 6.14
C GLU A 42 1.99 -8.03 5.88
N ILE A 43 2.57 -7.33 6.85
CA ILE A 43 3.92 -6.81 6.81
C ILE A 43 4.77 -7.64 7.76
N LYS A 44 5.67 -8.42 7.19
CA LYS A 44 6.68 -9.19 7.92
C LYS A 44 8.00 -8.43 7.94
N ASP A 45 9.05 -9.06 8.45
CA ASP A 45 10.35 -8.41 8.62
C ASP A 45 11.08 -8.22 7.29
N ASP A 46 10.91 -9.14 6.34
CA ASP A 46 11.64 -9.23 5.07
C ASP A 46 10.74 -9.15 3.82
N CYS A 47 9.41 -9.23 3.99
CA CYS A 47 8.47 -9.21 2.89
C CYS A 47 7.10 -8.65 3.29
N ILE A 48 6.29 -8.35 2.27
CA ILE A 48 4.84 -8.26 2.42
C ILE A 48 4.18 -9.55 1.95
N VAL A 49 3.09 -9.94 2.60
CA VAL A 49 2.29 -11.12 2.26
C VAL A 49 0.88 -10.69 1.90
N CYS A 50 0.52 -10.91 0.64
CA CYS A 50 -0.74 -10.46 0.06
C CYS A 50 -1.74 -11.61 -0.08
N THR A 51 -2.97 -11.38 0.38
CA THR A 51 -4.08 -12.34 0.32
C THR A 51 -5.32 -11.70 -0.29
N ASN A 52 -5.95 -12.41 -1.22
CA ASN A 52 -7.23 -12.09 -1.85
C ASN A 52 -8.02 -13.38 -2.12
N ASP A 53 -9.08 -13.59 -1.35
CA ASP A 53 -9.98 -14.75 -1.42
C ASP A 53 -10.69 -14.88 -2.78
N LYS A 54 -11.15 -13.76 -3.35
CA LYS A 54 -11.88 -13.75 -4.63
C LYS A 54 -11.03 -14.16 -5.81
N LEU A 55 -9.76 -13.75 -5.81
CA LEU A 55 -8.79 -14.06 -6.86
C LEU A 55 -8.00 -15.34 -6.57
N LYS A 56 -8.32 -16.05 -5.48
CA LYS A 56 -7.63 -17.26 -5.01
C LYS A 56 -6.12 -17.04 -4.81
N VAL A 57 -5.73 -15.84 -4.39
CA VAL A 57 -4.36 -15.52 -4.01
C VAL A 57 -4.26 -15.67 -2.51
N PHE A 58 -3.47 -16.65 -2.06
CA PHE A 58 -3.27 -16.92 -0.64
C PHE A 58 -1.78 -16.84 -0.35
N ASN A 59 -1.40 -16.00 0.61
CA ASN A 59 -0.03 -15.88 1.11
C ASN A 59 1.02 -15.62 0.01
N ARG A 60 0.71 -14.72 -0.93
CA ARG A 60 1.68 -14.34 -1.96
C ARG A 60 2.70 -13.38 -1.36
N GLU A 61 3.94 -13.85 -1.24
CA GLU A 61 5.03 -13.07 -0.67
C GLU A 61 5.70 -12.18 -1.73
N ILE A 62 6.03 -10.95 -1.35
CA ILE A 62 6.81 -10.00 -2.15
C ILE A 62 7.93 -9.46 -1.24
N PRO A 63 9.19 -9.86 -1.47
CA PRO A 63 10.32 -9.42 -0.66
C PRO A 63 10.54 -7.91 -0.74
N PHE A 64 10.96 -7.26 0.36
CA PHE A 64 11.33 -5.84 0.31
C PHE A 64 12.57 -5.59 -0.56
N SER A 65 13.47 -6.57 -0.66
CA SER A 65 14.64 -6.54 -1.53
C SER A 65 14.31 -6.52 -3.03
N ALA A 66 13.08 -6.87 -3.41
CA ALA A 66 12.61 -6.84 -4.80
C ALA A 66 12.18 -5.42 -5.24
N PHE A 67 11.99 -4.50 -4.30
CA PHE A 67 11.69 -3.10 -4.61
C PHE A 67 12.94 -2.43 -5.18
N GLN A 68 12.78 -1.78 -6.32
CA GLN A 68 13.85 -1.10 -7.06
C GLN A 68 13.62 0.40 -7.14
N ARG A 69 12.35 0.81 -7.06
CA ARG A 69 11.92 2.22 -7.03
C ARG A 69 10.66 2.32 -6.19
N ALA A 70 10.53 3.42 -5.45
CA ALA A 70 9.31 3.79 -4.74
C ALA A 70 9.13 5.31 -4.82
N GLU A 71 7.97 5.76 -5.29
CA GLU A 71 7.68 7.19 -5.41
C GLU A 71 6.22 7.48 -5.04
N PHE A 72 6.04 8.44 -4.14
CA PHE A 72 4.72 8.97 -3.85
C PHE A 72 4.24 9.91 -4.94
N GLY A 73 2.98 9.76 -5.33
CA GLY A 73 2.29 10.67 -6.23
C GLY A 73 0.81 10.79 -5.89
N ILE A 74 0.14 11.74 -6.52
CA ILE A 74 -1.29 11.98 -6.31
C ILE A 74 -2.05 11.70 -7.59
N GLY A 75 -3.11 10.91 -7.44
CA GLY A 75 -4.00 10.53 -8.53
C GLY A 75 -5.41 10.33 -8.00
N SER A 76 -6.40 10.88 -8.69
CA SER A 76 -7.82 10.75 -8.32
C SER A 76 -8.11 11.12 -6.86
N GLY A 77 -7.42 12.14 -6.33
CA GLY A 77 -7.56 12.60 -4.95
C GLY A 77 -7.01 11.66 -3.86
N GLN A 78 -6.21 10.65 -4.24
CA GLN A 78 -5.56 9.72 -3.31
C GLN A 78 -4.03 9.79 -3.43
N LEU A 79 -3.36 9.47 -2.32
CA LEU A 79 -1.92 9.26 -2.29
C LEU A 79 -1.62 7.84 -2.76
N TRP A 80 -0.86 7.74 -3.85
CA TRP A 80 -0.41 6.52 -4.48
C TRP A 80 1.08 6.31 -4.20
N LEU A 81 1.44 5.06 -3.92
CA LEU A 81 2.84 4.63 -3.94
C LEU A 81 3.09 3.88 -5.24
N GLN A 82 3.92 4.46 -6.09
CA GLN A 82 4.30 3.92 -7.39
C GLN A 82 5.64 3.21 -7.23
N CYS A 83 5.61 1.87 -7.22
CA CYS A 83 6.81 1.06 -7.10
C CYS A 83 7.18 0.39 -8.42
N VAL A 84 8.47 0.09 -8.55
CA VAL A 84 8.98 -0.93 -9.48
C VAL A 84 9.48 -2.09 -8.63
N VAL A 85 8.91 -3.27 -8.84
CA VAL A 85 9.26 -4.52 -8.14
C VAL A 85 9.63 -5.56 -9.19
N ASP A 86 10.84 -6.13 -9.11
CA ASP A 86 11.36 -7.07 -10.12
C ASP A 86 11.26 -6.55 -11.57
N GLY A 87 11.51 -5.25 -11.78
CA GLY A 87 11.41 -4.60 -13.09
C GLY A 87 9.98 -4.37 -13.59
N LYS A 88 8.96 -4.60 -12.76
CA LYS A 88 7.54 -4.48 -13.10
C LYS A 88 6.85 -3.40 -12.25
N ASP A 89 5.88 -2.74 -12.85
CA ASP A 89 5.08 -1.72 -12.15
C ASP A 89 4.22 -2.36 -11.06
N PHE A 90 4.34 -1.86 -9.85
CA PHE A 90 3.56 -2.24 -8.68
C PHE A 90 3.02 -0.98 -8.01
N ILE A 91 1.81 -0.58 -8.41
CA ILE A 91 1.22 0.73 -8.05
C ILE A 91 -0.02 0.49 -7.20
N PHE A 92 0.01 1.01 -5.97
CA PHE A 92 -1.09 0.84 -5.03
C PHE A 92 -1.33 2.09 -4.19
N CYS A 93 -2.52 2.15 -3.61
CA CYS A 93 -2.91 3.13 -2.61
C CYS A 93 -3.57 2.42 -1.41
N THR A 94 -4.03 3.22 -0.45
CA THR A 94 -4.91 2.73 0.60
C THR A 94 -6.38 2.99 0.22
N PRO A 95 -7.30 2.03 0.41
CA PRO A 95 -8.72 2.16 0.02
C PRO A 95 -9.51 3.21 0.82
N MET A 96 -8.94 3.78 1.89
CA MET A 96 -9.49 4.94 2.58
C MET A 96 -8.50 6.12 2.55
N PRO A 97 -8.93 7.36 2.27
CA PRO A 97 -8.03 8.35 1.63
C PRO A 97 -6.90 8.91 2.50
N ARG A 98 -6.99 8.81 3.84
CA ARG A 98 -6.03 9.47 4.75
C ARG A 98 -5.69 8.68 6.01
N LYS A 99 -6.67 8.03 6.65
CA LYS A 99 -6.45 7.36 7.94
C LYS A 99 -5.55 6.15 7.82
N SER A 100 -5.64 5.41 6.71
CA SER A 100 -4.84 4.22 6.48
C SER A 100 -3.36 4.54 6.33
N TRP A 101 -2.99 5.61 5.62
CA TRP A 101 -1.60 6.08 5.57
C TRP A 101 -1.05 6.59 6.93
N LYS A 102 -1.92 6.88 7.92
CA LYS A 102 -1.48 7.21 9.31
C LYS A 102 -1.28 5.98 10.18
N SER A 103 -1.70 4.80 9.73
CA SER A 103 -1.71 3.61 10.57
C SER A 103 -0.28 3.17 10.90
N PRO A 104 -0.08 2.49 12.04
CA PRO A 104 1.21 1.85 12.34
C PRO A 104 1.67 0.92 11.22
N ALA A 105 0.75 0.17 10.60
CA ALA A 105 1.05 -0.72 9.48
C ALA A 105 1.61 0.06 8.27
N ALA A 106 0.98 1.17 7.88
CA ALA A 106 1.48 1.96 6.76
C ALA A 106 2.86 2.56 7.04
N LYS A 107 3.13 3.00 8.28
CA LYS A 107 4.46 3.48 8.67
C LYS A 107 5.51 2.38 8.59
N LEU A 108 5.19 1.19 9.12
CA LEU A 108 6.06 0.02 9.07
C LEU A 108 6.36 -0.39 7.63
N LEU A 109 5.34 -0.37 6.75
CA LEU A 109 5.52 -0.65 5.33
C LEU A 109 6.54 0.31 4.69
N LEU A 110 6.40 1.61 4.95
CA LEU A 110 7.28 2.62 4.37
C LEU A 110 8.70 2.56 4.96
N GLU A 111 8.82 2.27 6.25
CA GLU A 111 10.11 2.01 6.90
C GLU A 111 10.82 0.83 6.22
N LYS A 112 10.11 -0.30 6.05
CA LYS A 112 10.66 -1.50 5.42
C LYS A 112 11.02 -1.33 3.95
N ILE A 113 10.21 -0.63 3.17
CA ILE A 113 10.59 -0.27 1.79
C ILE A 113 11.80 0.66 1.82
N GLY A 114 11.83 1.65 2.72
CA GLY A 114 12.90 2.62 2.89
C GLY A 114 14.26 2.04 3.27
N GLU A 115 14.29 0.90 3.97
CA GLU A 115 15.52 0.14 4.27
C GLU A 115 16.21 -0.40 2.99
N HIS A 116 15.44 -0.62 1.92
CA HIS A 116 15.92 -1.23 0.67
C HIS A 116 15.91 -0.27 -0.53
N THR A 117 15.04 0.73 -0.53
CA THR A 117 14.84 1.65 -1.67
C THR A 117 14.45 3.02 -1.16
N GLU A 118 15.14 4.06 -1.64
CA GLU A 118 14.76 5.45 -1.35
C GLU A 118 13.33 5.74 -1.81
N ILE A 119 12.51 6.29 -0.92
CA ILE A 119 11.13 6.68 -1.22
C ILE A 119 11.11 8.15 -1.63
N LEU A 120 10.87 8.40 -2.91
CA LEU A 120 10.73 9.75 -3.46
C LEU A 120 9.31 10.30 -3.24
N GLY A 121 9.13 11.61 -3.40
CA GLY A 121 7.81 12.24 -3.28
C GLY A 121 7.28 12.35 -1.84
N MET A 122 8.14 12.19 -0.83
CA MET A 122 7.77 12.29 0.59
C MET A 122 7.15 13.65 0.96
N ASP A 123 7.36 14.70 0.18
CA ASP A 123 6.67 15.97 0.33
C ASP A 123 5.15 15.83 0.18
N ASP A 124 4.68 15.02 -0.78
CA ASP A 124 3.24 14.81 -1.01
C ASP A 124 2.64 13.93 0.07
N TYR A 125 3.39 12.92 0.53
CA TYR A 125 3.05 12.18 1.75
C TYR A 125 2.91 13.15 2.93
N ASN A 126 3.92 13.98 3.21
CA ASN A 126 3.90 14.92 4.34
C ASN A 126 2.75 15.94 4.25
N LYS A 127 2.44 16.46 3.06
CA LYS A 127 1.28 17.35 2.84
C LYS A 127 -0.04 16.63 3.11
N ILE A 128 -0.19 15.40 2.62
CA ILE A 128 -1.42 14.60 2.79
C ILE A 128 -1.59 14.14 4.24
N MET A 129 -0.50 13.80 4.92
CA MET A 129 -0.52 13.34 6.31
C MET A 129 -0.55 14.50 7.32
N GLY A 130 -0.11 15.68 6.90
CA GLY A 130 0.08 16.86 7.73
C GLY A 130 -1.19 17.54 8.23
N LYS A 131 -0.97 18.55 9.09
CA LYS A 131 -2.02 19.38 9.71
C LYS A 131 -2.74 20.29 8.70
N PHE A 132 -2.07 20.64 7.59
CA PHE A 132 -2.57 21.56 6.57
C PHE A 132 -3.21 20.88 5.35
N PHE A 133 -3.55 19.59 5.46
CA PHE A 133 -4.14 18.80 4.37
C PHE A 133 -5.35 19.43 3.66
N TRP A 134 -6.22 20.13 4.38
CA TRP A 134 -7.39 20.77 3.76
C TRP A 134 -7.01 21.85 2.74
N TYR A 135 -5.95 22.63 2.99
CA TYR A 135 -5.42 23.60 2.02
C TYR A 135 -4.82 22.91 0.80
N TYR A 136 -4.21 21.76 1.03
CA TYR A 136 -3.65 20.94 -0.04
C TYR A 136 -4.76 20.37 -0.95
N MET A 137 -5.84 19.84 -0.38
CA MET A 137 -6.98 19.34 -1.15
C MET A 137 -7.62 20.42 -2.03
N ILE A 138 -7.76 21.66 -1.54
CA ILE A 138 -8.33 22.78 -2.32
C ILE A 138 -7.49 23.07 -3.57
N LYS A 139 -6.16 22.97 -3.46
CA LYS A 139 -5.23 23.23 -4.58
C LYS A 139 -5.33 22.19 -5.70
N TYR A 140 -5.72 20.96 -5.38
CA TYR A 140 -5.81 19.83 -6.33
C TYR A 140 -7.26 19.38 -6.59
N ALA A 141 -8.26 20.16 -6.13
CA ALA A 141 -9.68 19.93 -6.39
C ALA A 141 -10.18 20.64 -7.67
N PHE A 142 -9.29 21.33 -8.40
CA PHE A 142 -9.55 22.01 -9.67
C PHE A 142 -8.45 21.70 -10.68
#